data_AF-A0A2T4S1F7-F1
#
_entry.id   AF-A0A2T4S1F7-F1
#
_cell.length_a   1.000
_cell.length_b   1.000
_cell.length_c   1.000
_cell.angle_alpha   90.00
_cell.angle_beta   90.00
_cell.angle_gamma   90.00
#
_symmetry.space_group_name_H-M   'P 1'
#
loop_
_entity.id
_entity.type
_entity.pdbx_description
1 polymer ?
#
loop_
_entity_poly.entity_id
_entity_poly.type
_entity_poly.pdbx_seq_one_letter_code
_entity_poly.pdbx_strand_id
1 'polypeptide(L)'
;LRTSPALKKGIWNAIKMVREISNLFGAPEKIIIEFATEDQAKGKRQKSRSELWDDLVKKNNLQRNKEFEGLFEELKAYPDLDFSNPKLWLYIHQNGKCMYTKKPIDLERLMSDTNNQLYEIDHILPRTFVKDDSINNKVLVI
;
A
#
# COMPACT_ATOMS: atom_id res chain seq x y z
N LEU A 1 -1.70 -31.11 -16.01
CA LEU A 1 -1.76 -29.66 -15.70
C LEU A 1 -1.96 -28.88 -17.00
N ARG A 2 -3.19 -28.45 -17.28
CA ARG A 2 -3.48 -27.51 -18.37
C ARG A 2 -3.23 -26.09 -17.84
N THR A 3 -2.04 -25.56 -18.05
CA THR A 3 -1.64 -24.21 -17.65
C THR A 3 -0.60 -23.66 -18.64
N SER A 4 -0.24 -22.38 -18.53
CA SER A 4 0.74 -21.74 -19.41
C SER A 4 2.10 -22.47 -19.34
N PRO A 5 2.86 -22.55 -20.45
CA PRO A 5 4.18 -23.19 -20.45
C PRO A 5 5.14 -22.60 -19.41
N ALA A 6 5.06 -21.29 -19.17
CA ALA A 6 5.86 -20.59 -18.17
C ALA A 6 5.52 -21.04 -16.74
N LEU A 7 4.23 -21.09 -16.39
CA LEU A 7 3.81 -21.56 -15.07
C LEU A 7 4.17 -23.02 -14.84
N LYS A 8 4.02 -23.86 -15.87
CA LYS A 8 4.43 -25.27 -15.82
C LYS A 8 5.94 -25.42 -15.54
N LYS A 9 6.78 -24.59 -16.14
CA LYS A 9 8.23 -24.56 -15.89
C LYS A 9 8.55 -24.12 -14.45
N GLY A 10 7.88 -23.08 -13.96
CA GLY A 10 8.03 -22.59 -12.59
C GLY A 10 7.70 -23.66 -11.54
N ILE A 11 6.54 -24.32 -11.68
CA ILE A 11 6.11 -25.41 -10.79
C ILE A 11 7.15 -26.55 -10.80
N TRP A 12 7.62 -26.96 -11.99
CA TRP A 12 8.61 -28.03 -12.08
C TRP A 12 9.95 -27.68 -11.42
N ASN A 13 10.40 -26.43 -11.53
CA ASN A 13 11.62 -25.98 -10.87
C ASN A 13 11.46 -25.94 -9.35
N ALA A 14 10.31 -25.52 -8.83
CA ALA A 14 10.02 -25.57 -7.40
C ALA A 14 10.08 -27.02 -6.85
N ILE A 15 9.49 -27.97 -7.56
CA ILE A 15 9.55 -29.40 -7.19
C ILE A 15 11.00 -29.91 -7.19
N LYS A 16 11.82 -29.52 -8.18
CA LYS A 16 13.24 -29.90 -8.23
C LYS A 16 14.01 -29.36 -7.03
N MET A 17 13.82 -28.08 -6.69
CA MET A 17 14.47 -27.46 -5.52
C MET A 17 14.08 -28.17 -4.22
N VAL A 18 12.79 -28.49 -4.02
CA VAL A 18 12.34 -29.22 -2.83
C VAL A 18 13.00 -30.60 -2.74
N ARG A 19 13.12 -31.32 -3.85
CA ARG A 19 13.79 -32.64 -3.87
C ARG A 19 15.27 -32.52 -3.54
N GLU A 20 15.95 -31.53 -4.10
CA GLU A 20 17.38 -31.30 -3.84
C GLU A 20 17.65 -30.96 -2.37
N ILE A 21 16.87 -30.03 -1.81
CA ILE A 21 16.94 -29.69 -0.38
C ILE A 21 16.65 -30.92 0.48
N SER A 22 15.64 -31.72 0.12
CA SER A 22 15.29 -32.93 0.88
C SER A 22 16.37 -34.00 0.84
N ASN A 23 17.12 -34.10 -0.27
CA ASN A 23 18.24 -35.04 -0.39
C ASN A 23 19.44 -34.60 0.46
N LEU A 24 19.69 -33.29 0.58
CA LEU A 24 20.82 -32.74 1.33
C LEU A 24 20.57 -32.70 2.84
N PHE A 25 19.35 -32.32 3.25
CA PHE A 25 19.03 -32.01 4.65
C PHE A 25 18.00 -32.99 5.26
N GLY A 26 17.51 -33.96 4.49
CA GLY A 26 16.42 -34.83 4.91
C GLY A 26 15.03 -34.23 4.63
N ALA A 27 13.98 -35.01 4.86
CA ALA A 27 12.62 -34.60 4.58
C ALA A 27 12.19 -33.42 5.48
N PRO A 28 11.67 -32.31 4.91
CA PRO A 28 11.22 -31.17 5.70
C PRO A 28 9.93 -31.50 6.47
N GLU A 29 9.82 -30.99 7.70
CA GLU A 29 8.60 -31.14 8.52
C GLU A 29 7.43 -30.32 7.93
N LYS A 30 7.72 -29.15 7.36
CA LYS A 30 6.72 -28.23 6.80
C LYS A 30 7.27 -27.50 5.58
N ILE A 31 6.42 -27.35 4.56
CA ILE A 31 6.70 -26.54 3.36
C ILE A 31 5.62 -25.45 3.28
N ILE A 32 6.04 -24.18 3.20
CA ILE A 32 5.17 -23.04 2.97
C ILE A 32 5.39 -22.58 1.53
N ILE A 33 4.29 -22.45 0.77
CA ILE A 33 4.34 -22.08 -0.65
C ILE A 33 3.53 -20.79 -0.81
N GLU A 34 4.18 -19.76 -1.35
CA GLU A 34 3.53 -18.51 -1.75
C GLU A 34 3.58 -18.41 -3.27
N PHE A 35 2.44 -18.05 -3.87
CA PHE A 35 2.33 -17.83 -5.30
C PHE A 35 2.16 -16.34 -5.56
N ALA A 36 2.79 -15.81 -6.59
CA ALA A 36 2.49 -14.46 -7.06
C ALA A 36 1.03 -14.42 -7.55
N THR A 37 0.24 -13.49 -7.02
CA THR A 37 -1.22 -13.39 -7.27
C THR A 37 -1.55 -12.80 -8.65
N GLU A 38 -0.58 -12.25 -9.37
CA GLU A 38 -0.79 -11.61 -10.68
C GLU A 38 0.06 -12.24 -11.78
N ASP A 39 -0.60 -12.59 -12.89
CA ASP A 39 -0.01 -12.40 -14.21
C ASP A 39 0.08 -10.88 -14.43
N GLN A 40 1.16 -10.24 -13.98
CA GLN A 40 1.40 -8.85 -14.36
C GLN A 40 1.27 -8.78 -15.88
N ALA A 41 0.36 -7.93 -16.38
CA ALA A 41 0.22 -7.71 -17.80
C ALA A 41 1.60 -7.37 -18.35
N LYS A 42 2.21 -8.30 -19.09
CA LYS A 42 3.60 -8.18 -19.57
C LYS A 42 3.77 -6.81 -20.22
N GLY A 43 4.74 -6.04 -19.73
CA GLY A 43 5.10 -4.73 -20.28
C GLY A 43 4.40 -3.53 -19.65
N LYS A 44 3.52 -3.68 -18.65
CA LYS A 44 3.01 -2.53 -17.88
C LYS A 44 3.93 -2.22 -16.71
N ARG A 45 4.60 -1.06 -16.76
CA ARG A 45 5.34 -0.50 -15.62
C ARG A 45 4.35 -0.25 -14.47
N GLN A 46 4.69 -0.67 -13.26
CA GLN A 46 3.95 -0.25 -12.07
C GLN A 46 4.03 1.28 -11.95
N LYS A 47 2.89 1.93 -11.76
CA LYS A 47 2.83 3.38 -11.56
C LYS A 47 3.37 3.72 -10.18
N SER A 48 4.11 4.82 -10.08
CA SER A 48 4.51 5.34 -8.78
C SER A 48 3.27 5.84 -8.01
N ARG A 49 3.38 6.02 -6.69
CA ARG A 49 2.28 6.59 -5.89
C ARG A 49 1.91 8.01 -6.33
N SER A 50 2.90 8.81 -6.73
CA SER A 50 2.67 10.13 -7.32
C SER A 50 1.86 10.03 -8.62
N GLU A 51 2.19 9.09 -9.51
CA GLU A 51 1.45 8.89 -10.76
C GLU A 51 0.01 8.42 -10.51
N LEU A 52 -0.18 7.54 -9.51
CA LEU A 52 -1.51 7.09 -9.10
C LEU A 52 -2.36 8.25 -8.54
N TRP A 53 -1.74 9.14 -7.76
CA TRP A 53 -2.39 10.34 -7.26
C TRP A 53 -2.81 11.26 -8.41
N ASP A 54 -1.89 11.58 -9.32
CA ASP A 54 -2.19 12.45 -10.47
C ASP A 54 -3.34 11.89 -11.33
N ASP A 55 -3.35 10.58 -11.57
CA ASP A 55 -4.43 9.91 -12.28
C ASP A 55 -5.75 10.03 -11.55
N LEU A 56 -5.75 9.83 -10.23
CA LEU A 56 -6.96 9.90 -9.39
C LEU A 56 -7.53 11.33 -9.39
N VAL A 57 -6.67 12.33 -9.24
CA VAL A 57 -7.03 13.75 -9.28
C VAL A 57 -7.64 14.11 -10.63
N LYS A 58 -7.00 13.73 -11.74
CA LYS A 58 -7.49 14.00 -13.10
C LYS A 58 -8.78 13.27 -13.41
N LYS A 59 -8.85 11.96 -13.12
CA LYS A 59 -10.00 11.11 -13.43
C LYS A 59 -11.28 11.60 -12.74
N ASN A 60 -11.15 12.07 -11.50
CA ASN A 60 -12.30 12.52 -10.70
C ASN A 60 -12.46 14.04 -10.67
N ASN A 61 -11.67 14.79 -11.44
CA ASN A 61 -11.66 16.26 -11.45
C ASN A 61 -11.58 16.89 -10.05
N LEU A 62 -10.79 16.29 -9.15
CA LEU A 62 -10.78 16.68 -7.72
C LEU A 62 -10.38 18.13 -7.50
N GLN A 63 -9.52 18.69 -8.35
CA GLN A 63 -9.12 20.11 -8.28
C GLN A 63 -10.29 21.09 -8.42
N ARG A 64 -11.42 20.67 -9.02
CA ARG A 64 -12.62 21.50 -9.18
C ARG A 64 -13.66 21.23 -8.10
N ASN A 65 -13.43 20.26 -7.22
CA ASN A 65 -14.33 19.94 -6.14
C ASN A 65 -14.03 20.84 -4.92
N LYS A 66 -15.01 21.66 -4.53
CA LYS A 66 -14.90 22.59 -3.38
C LYS A 66 -14.59 21.88 -2.07
N GLU A 67 -14.97 20.61 -1.92
CA GLU A 67 -14.68 19.84 -0.70
C GLU A 67 -13.18 19.60 -0.48
N PHE A 68 -12.39 19.58 -1.56
CA PHE A 68 -10.95 19.33 -1.53
C PHE A 68 -10.12 20.59 -1.76
N GLU A 69 -10.76 21.76 -1.93
CA GLU A 69 -10.09 23.02 -2.24
C GLU A 69 -9.02 23.35 -1.18
N GLY A 70 -9.39 23.28 0.10
CA GLY A 70 -8.45 23.51 1.21
C GLY A 70 -7.27 22.53 1.23
N LEU A 71 -7.50 21.25 0.93
CA LEU A 71 -6.41 20.27 0.81
C LEU A 71 -5.44 20.66 -0.30
N PHE A 72 -5.93 21.00 -1.49
CA PHE A 72 -5.05 21.39 -2.60
C PHE A 72 -4.30 22.69 -2.33
N GLU A 73 -4.88 23.63 -1.59
CA GLU A 73 -4.19 24.84 -1.14
C GLU A 73 -3.05 24.52 -0.18
N GLU A 74 -3.29 23.67 0.82
CA GLU A 74 -2.25 23.22 1.75
C GLU A 74 -1.11 22.48 1.03
N LEU A 75 -1.44 21.54 0.13
CA LEU A 75 -0.43 20.78 -0.59
C LEU A 75 0.45 21.65 -1.50
N LYS A 76 -0.05 22.80 -2.01
CA LYS A 76 0.78 23.74 -2.79
C LYS A 76 1.88 24.39 -1.94
N ALA A 77 1.68 24.53 -0.64
CA ALA A 77 2.69 25.09 0.26
C ALA A 77 3.87 24.12 0.47
N TYR A 78 3.70 22.84 0.11
CA TYR A 78 4.72 21.80 0.24
C TYR A 78 4.99 21.18 -1.14
N PRO A 79 5.92 21.72 -1.94
CA PRO A 79 6.19 21.21 -3.29
C PRO A 79 6.89 19.84 -3.28
N ASP A 80 7.66 19.53 -2.22
CA ASP A 80 8.47 18.31 -2.10
C ASP A 80 7.77 17.23 -1.27
N LEU A 81 6.53 16.91 -1.61
CA LEU A 81 5.73 15.90 -0.92
C LEU A 81 6.22 14.48 -1.25
N ASP A 82 6.70 13.77 -0.23
CA ASP A 82 7.08 12.37 -0.38
C ASP A 82 5.86 11.44 -0.27
N PHE A 83 5.25 11.12 -1.41
CA PHE A 83 4.16 10.14 -1.49
C PHE A 83 4.55 8.72 -1.06
N SER A 84 5.83 8.44 -0.81
CA SER A 84 6.27 7.19 -0.19
C SER A 84 5.91 7.12 1.30
N ASN A 85 5.75 8.27 1.96
CA ASN A 85 5.34 8.36 3.36
C ASN A 85 3.87 7.91 3.53
N PRO A 86 3.60 6.83 4.29
CA PRO A 86 2.25 6.31 4.46
C PRO A 86 1.32 7.28 5.22
N LYS A 87 1.84 8.10 6.15
CA LYS A 87 1.04 9.10 6.86
C LYS A 87 0.53 10.16 5.90
N LEU A 88 1.42 10.69 5.07
CA LEU A 88 1.05 11.69 4.06
C LEU A 88 0.08 11.11 3.02
N TRP A 89 0.29 9.87 2.59
CA TRP A 89 -0.63 9.19 1.70
C TRP A 89 -2.05 9.11 2.28
N LEU A 90 -2.17 8.70 3.54
CA LEU A 90 -3.46 8.62 4.24
C LEU A 90 -4.07 10.00 4.48
N TYR A 91 -3.25 11.00 4.84
CA TYR A 91 -3.68 12.40 5.01
C TYR A 91 -4.42 12.91 3.77
N ILE A 92 -3.80 12.76 2.60
CA ILE A 92 -4.36 13.19 1.31
C ILE A 92 -5.65 12.42 1.02
N HIS A 93 -5.63 11.09 1.19
CA HIS A 93 -6.80 10.24 0.96
C HIS A 93 -7.97 10.50 1.91
N GLN A 94 -7.70 11.07 3.09
CA GLN A 94 -8.70 11.42 4.10
C GLN A 94 -9.10 12.90 4.07
N ASN A 95 -8.69 13.64 3.04
CA ASN A 95 -8.96 15.06 2.90
C ASN A 95 -8.50 15.89 4.12
N GLY A 96 -7.28 15.58 4.61
CA GLY A 96 -6.64 16.31 5.69
C GLY A 96 -7.30 16.15 7.06
N LYS A 97 -8.10 15.10 7.27
CA LYS A 97 -8.89 14.91 8.50
C LYS A 97 -8.65 13.54 9.14
N CYS A 98 -8.72 13.53 10.46
CA CYS A 98 -8.74 12.31 11.26
C CYS A 98 -9.94 11.44 10.86
N MET A 99 -9.72 10.14 10.62
CA MET A 99 -10.78 9.28 10.11
C MET A 99 -11.93 9.11 11.11
N TYR A 100 -11.62 9.01 12.40
CA TYR A 100 -12.60 8.74 13.46
C TYR A 100 -13.29 10.01 13.97
N THR A 101 -12.52 11.08 14.21
CA THR A 101 -13.06 12.30 14.82
C THR A 101 -13.49 13.36 13.81
N LYS A 102 -13.09 13.21 12.54
CA LYS A 102 -13.27 14.21 11.46
C LYS A 102 -12.61 15.57 11.73
N LYS A 103 -11.83 15.70 12.80
CA LYS A 103 -11.05 16.89 13.10
C LYS A 103 -9.94 17.08 12.06
N PRO A 104 -9.62 18.33 11.69
CA PRO A 104 -8.50 18.61 10.79
C PRO A 104 -7.19 18.13 11.41
N ILE A 105 -6.31 17.61 10.57
CA ILE A 105 -4.93 17.27 10.90
C ILE A 105 -4.06 18.40 10.35
N ASP A 106 -3.13 18.88 11.15
CA ASP A 106 -2.17 19.90 10.72
C ASP A 106 -1.03 19.23 9.96
N LEU A 107 -0.87 19.58 8.67
CA LEU A 107 0.13 18.99 7.79
C LEU A 107 1.57 19.29 8.24
N GLU A 108 1.85 20.49 8.76
CA GLU A 108 3.19 20.85 9.25
C GLU A 108 3.55 19.99 10.47
N ARG A 109 2.60 19.82 11.38
CA ARG A 109 2.75 18.93 12.54
C ARG A 109 2.87 17.47 12.11
N LEU A 110 2.13 17.04 11.09
CA LEU A 110 2.20 15.68 10.57
C LEU A 110 3.60 15.36 10.01
N MET A 111 4.18 16.31 9.27
CA MET A 111 5.50 16.17 8.66
C MET A 111 6.63 16.23 9.71
N SER A 112 6.43 16.93 10.82
CA SER A 112 7.38 16.99 11.94
C SER A 112 7.20 15.88 12.98
N ASP A 113 6.04 15.19 13.01
CA ASP A 113 5.74 14.08 13.91
C ASP A 113 6.44 12.77 13.50
N THR A 114 7.70 12.67 13.90
CA THR A 114 8.59 11.53 13.63
C THR A 114 8.36 10.33 14.55
N ASN A 115 7.74 10.53 15.73
CA ASN A 115 7.60 9.49 16.76
C ASN A 115 6.15 8.98 16.93
N ASN A 116 5.24 9.36 16.04
CA ASN A 116 3.80 9.03 16.15
C ASN A 116 3.17 9.52 17.45
N GLN A 117 3.62 10.67 17.97
CA GLN A 117 3.07 11.21 19.22
C GLN A 117 1.76 11.97 19.00
N LEU A 118 1.58 12.53 17.80
CA LEU A 118 0.45 13.38 17.48
C LEU A 118 -0.52 12.71 16.51
N TYR A 119 -0.01 11.89 15.59
CA TYR A 119 -0.82 11.21 14.60
C TYR A 119 -0.33 9.79 14.37
N GLU A 120 -1.27 8.85 14.44
CA GLU A 120 -0.99 7.42 14.34
C GLU A 120 -1.69 6.79 13.14
N ILE A 121 -1.12 5.69 12.64
CA ILE A 121 -1.77 4.85 11.64
C ILE A 121 -2.42 3.68 12.38
N ASP A 122 -3.75 3.64 12.36
CA ASP A 122 -4.54 2.59 12.99
C ASP A 122 -5.09 1.60 11.95
N HIS A 123 -5.37 0.37 12.41
CA HIS A 123 -6.01 -0.66 11.59
C HIS A 123 -7.53 -0.61 11.77
N ILE A 124 -8.27 -0.40 10.69
CA ILE A 124 -9.74 -0.34 10.73
C ILE A 124 -10.30 -1.66 11.30
N LEU A 125 -9.80 -2.77 10.79
CA LEU A 125 -10.09 -4.12 11.29
C LEU A 125 -8.89 -4.59 12.13
N PRO A 126 -9.12 -4.99 13.39
CA PRO A 126 -8.05 -5.49 14.25
C PRO A 126 -7.30 -6.65 13.62
N ARG A 127 -5.96 -6.58 13.66
CA ARG A 127 -5.07 -7.62 13.13
C ARG A 127 -5.27 -9.00 13.77
N THR A 128 -5.76 -9.02 15.00
CA THR A 128 -6.10 -10.25 15.73
C THR A 128 -7.28 -10.98 15.10
N PHE A 129 -8.17 -10.26 14.42
CA PHE A 129 -9.33 -10.82 13.74
C PHE A 129 -9.10 -11.04 12.25
N VAL A 130 -8.51 -10.05 11.55
CA VAL A 130 -8.16 -10.14 10.13
C VAL A 130 -6.68 -9.85 9.93
N LYS A 131 -5.93 -10.79 9.34
CA LYS A 131 -4.51 -10.59 8.99
C LYS A 131 -4.35 -9.74 7.73
N ASP A 132 -4.96 -8.56 7.72
CA ASP A 132 -4.87 -7.60 6.63
C ASP A 132 -4.01 -6.41 7.05
N ASP A 133 -2.80 -6.33 6.50
CA ASP A 133 -1.89 -5.18 6.67
C ASP A 133 -1.83 -4.27 5.43
N SER A 134 -2.77 -4.42 4.50
CA SER A 134 -2.86 -3.58 3.32
C SER A 134 -3.18 -2.13 3.69
N ILE A 135 -2.87 -1.21 2.77
CA ILE A 135 -3.22 0.21 2.94
C ILE A 135 -4.73 0.44 3.06
N ASN A 136 -5.56 -0.46 2.52
CA ASN A 136 -7.02 -0.36 2.59
C ASN A 136 -7.54 -0.59 4.01
N ASN A 137 -6.79 -1.30 4.85
CA ASN A 137 -7.13 -1.52 6.24
C ASN A 137 -6.41 -0.54 7.18
N LYS A 138 -5.82 0.56 6.67
CA LYS A 138 -5.07 1.54 7.44
C LYS A 138 -5.71 2.92 7.34
N VAL A 139 -5.73 3.65 8.44
CA VAL A 139 -6.26 5.02 8.53
C VAL A 139 -5.39 5.89 9.42
N LEU A 140 -5.29 7.17 9.10
CA LEU A 140 -4.61 8.18 9.88
C LEU A 140 -5.56 8.76 10.93
N VAL A 141 -5.13 8.74 12.19
CA VAL A 141 -5.88 9.22 13.35
C VAL A 141 -5.03 10.19 14.17
N ILE A 142 -5.66 10.90 15.11
CA ILE A 142 -5.02 11.81 16.07
C ILE A 142 -4.82 11.03 17.36
#